data_AF-Q2UHA1-F1
#
_entry.id   AF-Q2UHA1-F1
#
_cell.length_a   1.000
_cell.length_b   1.000
_cell.length_c   1.000
_cell.angle_alpha   90.00
_cell.angle_beta   90.00
_cell.angle_gamma   90.00
#
_symmetry.space_group_name_H-M   'P 1'
#
loop_
_entity.id
_entity.type
_entity.pdbx_description
1 polymer ?
#
loop_
_entity_poly.entity_id
_entity_poly.type
_entity_poly.pdbx_seq_one_letter_code
_entity_poly.pdbx_strand_id
1 'polypeptide(L)'
;MPVDVKLENGDSVNSPSEENVVQAQARTSDLPPDVPPDPESDEDVPVQPEELQEALSRPPPVNSSYLPLPWKGRLGYACLNTYLRYSNPPVFCSRTCRIASILENRHPLLDPSQPAHPTKNRPDRSQTPDIARGQAFVEALGLANARDLTKILRWNDRYGIKFMRLSSEMFPFASHKEYGYRLAPFASEVLAEAGRVIAELGHRVSVHPGQFTQLGSPKNEVVESSIRDLEYHSEMLQLLQLPPQQDRDAVMILHMGGVFGDKEATLNRFRENYQPLSQDIKNRLVLENDDVSWSVHDLLPICEELNIPLVLDFHHHNIIFDSTQVREGTQDIMGLFDRIKATWTRKGITQKMHYSEPTPSAITNRQRRKHSDRVSTLPPCDPTMDLMIEAKDKEQAVFELMRTFKLPGHELFNDMIPHVRTDENKPFKPPRKSTKKNGGFVDLEGHVPPAPTVPEEVVGMGGPERRVYWPPTMEEWLRPKKVIRTKAAQSPRRPRQTKKVDSGVEESLEQDGEVASTALTTPASTPASKTPQRIQRTSSVKKMMMLCPKLLSSRDLGALGSVEVVERSQSVTLKTANLYDHTSIKPYCVLTPLTQLCINAILGEVPEV
;
A
#
# COMPACT_ATOMS: atom_id res chain seq x y z
N MET A 1 3.64 -53.86 -53.64
CA MET A 1 4.38 -52.99 -54.58
C MET A 1 3.42 -51.90 -55.02
N PRO A 2 3.62 -50.61 -54.67
CA PRO A 2 4.35 -50.03 -53.51
C PRO A 2 3.39 -49.90 -52.28
N VAL A 3 3.73 -49.62 -51.01
CA VAL A 3 4.80 -48.83 -50.33
C VAL A 3 4.47 -47.32 -50.39
N ASP A 4 4.56 -46.47 -49.36
CA ASP A 4 5.23 -46.47 -48.03
C ASP A 4 4.27 -46.71 -46.81
N VAL A 5 4.61 -46.86 -45.50
CA VAL A 5 5.82 -46.60 -44.63
C VAL A 5 5.87 -45.14 -44.05
N LYS A 6 6.18 -44.83 -42.78
CA LYS A 6 6.27 -45.55 -41.46
C LYS A 6 6.11 -44.53 -40.28
N LEU A 7 5.79 -45.07 -39.09
CA LEU A 7 6.25 -44.79 -37.69
C LEU A 7 7.30 -43.65 -37.44
N GLU A 8 7.48 -43.02 -36.25
CA GLU A 8 7.26 -43.41 -34.84
C GLU A 8 7.51 -42.23 -33.84
N ASN A 9 7.23 -42.44 -32.54
CA ASN A 9 7.67 -41.66 -31.35
C ASN A 9 7.15 -40.19 -31.20
N GLY A 10 6.89 -39.65 -30.01
CA GLY A 10 7.08 -40.16 -28.65
C GLY A 10 8.04 -39.29 -27.85
N ASP A 11 7.53 -38.30 -27.12
CA ASP A 11 8.31 -37.50 -26.17
C ASP A 11 7.47 -37.12 -24.93
N SER A 12 8.09 -37.24 -23.76
CA SER A 12 7.43 -37.16 -22.45
C SER A 12 7.21 -35.72 -21.98
N VAL A 13 6.06 -35.49 -21.31
CA VAL A 13 5.89 -34.30 -20.47
C VAL A 13 6.86 -34.41 -19.30
N ASN A 14 7.69 -33.38 -19.15
CA ASN A 14 8.83 -33.40 -18.23
C ASN A 14 8.35 -33.20 -16.77
N SER A 15 8.18 -34.29 -16.02
CA SER A 15 7.94 -34.24 -14.57
C SER A 15 9.14 -33.58 -13.86
N PRO A 16 8.94 -32.68 -12.88
CA PRO A 16 10.04 -32.12 -12.12
C PRO A 16 10.71 -33.22 -11.29
N SER A 17 12.05 -33.30 -11.35
CA SER A 17 12.83 -34.25 -10.57
C SER A 17 12.74 -33.97 -9.07
N GLU A 18 12.72 -35.03 -8.25
CA GLU A 18 12.58 -34.95 -6.79
C GLU A 18 13.65 -34.07 -6.12
N GLU A 19 14.84 -33.93 -6.72
CA GLU A 19 15.91 -33.05 -6.25
C GLU A 19 15.51 -31.55 -6.20
N ASN A 20 14.62 -31.09 -7.08
CA ASN A 20 14.14 -29.70 -7.05
C ASN A 20 13.14 -29.45 -5.90
N VAL A 21 12.40 -30.48 -5.47
CA VAL A 21 11.48 -30.40 -4.33
C VAL A 21 12.26 -30.25 -3.02
N VAL A 22 13.34 -31.02 -2.88
CA VAL A 22 14.21 -30.98 -1.69
C VAL A 22 14.98 -29.65 -1.57
N GLN A 23 15.44 -29.06 -2.69
CA GLN A 23 16.11 -27.75 -2.64
C GLN A 23 15.15 -26.58 -2.37
N ALA A 24 13.86 -26.70 -2.70
CA ALA A 24 12.84 -25.70 -2.32
C ALA A 24 12.57 -25.75 -0.81
N GLN A 25 12.38 -26.95 -0.24
CA GLN A 25 12.16 -27.15 1.21
C GLN A 25 13.34 -26.66 2.07
N ALA A 26 14.58 -26.77 1.57
CA ALA A 26 15.78 -26.37 2.30
C ALA A 26 16.04 -24.85 2.36
N ARG A 27 15.18 -24.00 1.78
CA ARG A 27 15.34 -22.53 1.78
C ARG A 27 14.26 -21.77 2.55
N THR A 28 13.22 -22.45 3.04
CA THR A 28 12.08 -21.84 3.74
C THR A 28 12.13 -22.01 5.27
N SER A 29 13.21 -22.56 5.84
CA SER A 29 13.29 -22.94 7.26
C SER A 29 13.86 -21.86 8.21
N ASP A 30 14.23 -20.68 7.71
CA ASP A 30 14.93 -19.64 8.48
C ASP A 30 14.03 -18.45 8.92
N LEU A 31 12.71 -18.65 8.96
CA LEU A 31 11.76 -17.70 9.55
C LEU A 31 11.32 -18.17 10.95
N PRO A 32 11.37 -17.31 11.99
CA PRO A 32 10.79 -17.63 13.30
C PRO A 32 9.28 -17.86 13.19
N PRO A 33 8.70 -18.84 13.92
CA PRO A 33 7.27 -19.15 13.83
C PRO A 33 6.33 -18.05 14.38
N ASP A 34 6.88 -17.01 15.01
CA ASP A 34 6.12 -15.90 15.63
C ASP A 34 5.93 -14.66 14.72
N VAL A 35 6.30 -14.72 13.44
CA VAL A 35 6.02 -13.64 12.47
C VAL A 35 4.93 -14.11 11.52
N PRO A 36 3.70 -13.55 11.58
CA PRO A 36 2.68 -13.82 10.58
C PRO A 36 3.21 -13.47 9.17
N PRO A 37 2.91 -14.28 8.13
CA PRO A 37 3.19 -13.87 6.77
C PRO A 37 2.40 -12.60 6.44
N ASP A 38 3.03 -11.69 5.71
CA ASP A 38 2.42 -10.44 5.26
C ASP A 38 1.15 -10.75 4.42
N PRO A 39 -0.05 -10.26 4.79
CA PRO A 39 -1.28 -10.52 4.03
C PRO A 39 -1.29 -9.88 2.64
N GLU A 40 -0.42 -8.88 2.37
CA GLU A 40 -0.19 -8.36 1.01
C GLU A 40 0.83 -9.21 0.21
N SER A 41 1.43 -10.27 0.78
CA SER A 41 2.37 -11.12 0.06
C SER A 41 1.71 -12.01 -0.99
N ASP A 42 2.39 -12.18 -2.12
CA ASP A 42 1.90 -12.97 -3.25
C ASP A 42 2.39 -14.42 -3.28
N GLU A 43 3.05 -14.90 -2.22
CA GLU A 43 3.58 -16.26 -2.15
C GLU A 43 2.47 -17.30 -1.90
N ASP A 44 2.45 -18.37 -2.71
CA ASP A 44 1.50 -19.47 -2.55
C ASP A 44 1.87 -20.30 -1.31
N VAL A 45 1.05 -20.19 -0.26
CA VAL A 45 1.32 -20.83 1.02
C VAL A 45 0.93 -22.32 0.99
N PRO A 46 1.85 -23.25 1.33
CA PRO A 46 1.54 -24.69 1.35
C PRO A 46 0.42 -25.03 2.34
N VAL A 47 -0.65 -25.64 1.82
CA VAL A 47 -1.79 -26.09 2.63
C VAL A 47 -1.39 -27.29 3.48
N GLN A 48 -1.62 -27.20 4.79
CA GLN A 48 -1.46 -28.34 5.70
C GLN A 48 -2.69 -29.26 5.63
N PRO A 49 -2.53 -30.60 5.67
CA PRO A 49 -3.66 -31.53 5.61
C PRO A 49 -4.74 -31.26 6.67
N GLU A 50 -4.32 -30.86 7.87
CA GLU A 50 -5.18 -30.54 9.01
C GLU A 50 -6.01 -29.27 8.75
N GLU A 51 -5.38 -28.19 8.28
CA GLU A 51 -6.07 -26.95 7.87
C GLU A 51 -7.10 -27.21 6.76
N LEU A 52 -6.79 -28.12 5.83
CA LEU A 52 -7.71 -28.50 4.76
C LEU A 52 -8.89 -29.30 5.30
N GLN A 53 -8.66 -30.27 6.19
CA GLN A 53 -9.72 -31.08 6.77
C GLN A 53 -10.68 -30.24 7.63
N GLU A 54 -10.15 -29.29 8.40
CA GLU A 54 -10.95 -28.29 9.12
C GLU A 54 -11.79 -27.46 8.14
N ALA A 55 -11.16 -26.90 7.10
CA ALA A 55 -11.84 -26.07 6.11
C ALA A 55 -12.92 -26.82 5.30
N LEU A 56 -12.76 -28.13 5.08
CA LEU A 56 -13.76 -29.00 4.46
C LEU A 56 -14.95 -29.34 5.39
N SER A 57 -14.76 -29.23 6.71
CA SER A 57 -15.82 -29.42 7.71
C SER A 57 -16.60 -28.14 8.04
N ARG A 58 -16.14 -26.99 7.55
CA ARG A 58 -16.74 -25.67 7.76
C ARG A 58 -18.13 -25.59 7.12
N PRO A 59 -19.18 -25.19 7.87
CA PRO A 59 -20.51 -25.02 7.30
C PRO A 59 -20.55 -23.85 6.30
N PRO A 60 -21.49 -23.84 5.34
CA PRO A 60 -21.66 -22.70 4.42
C PRO A 60 -21.97 -21.40 5.16
N PRO A 61 -21.43 -20.24 4.71
CA PRO A 61 -21.68 -18.95 5.35
C PRO A 61 -23.14 -18.50 5.16
N VAL A 62 -23.70 -17.89 6.20
CA VAL A 62 -25.06 -17.35 6.23
C VAL A 62 -25.00 -15.85 5.94
N ASN A 63 -25.13 -15.50 4.66
CA ASN A 63 -25.09 -14.13 4.19
C ASN A 63 -26.48 -13.49 4.18
N SER A 64 -26.53 -12.18 4.45
CA SER A 64 -27.78 -11.44 4.31
C SER A 64 -28.13 -11.24 2.83
N SER A 65 -29.42 -11.25 2.52
CA SER A 65 -29.96 -10.86 1.21
C SER A 65 -30.11 -9.35 1.04
N TYR A 66 -29.89 -8.56 2.11
CA TYR A 66 -30.01 -7.11 2.07
C TYR A 66 -28.84 -6.47 1.31
N LEU A 67 -29.16 -5.65 0.30
CA LEU A 67 -28.20 -4.80 -0.40
C LEU A 67 -28.50 -3.32 -0.08
N PRO A 68 -27.46 -2.49 0.17
CA PRO A 68 -27.59 -1.10 0.62
C PRO A 68 -27.93 -0.13 -0.54
N LEU A 69 -28.97 -0.44 -1.32
CA LEU A 69 -29.36 0.30 -2.53
C LEU A 69 -30.70 1.04 -2.32
N PRO A 70 -30.86 2.27 -2.85
CA PRO A 70 -29.86 3.07 -3.57
C PRO A 70 -28.76 3.60 -2.65
N TRP A 71 -27.50 3.44 -3.08
CA TRP A 71 -26.32 3.87 -2.32
C TRP A 71 -26.20 5.39 -2.26
N LYS A 72 -25.83 5.91 -1.09
CA LYS A 72 -25.68 7.34 -0.79
C LYS A 72 -24.40 7.67 -0.02
N GLY A 73 -23.72 6.66 0.51
CA GLY A 73 -22.45 6.80 1.23
C GLY A 73 -21.26 7.02 0.30
N ARG A 74 -20.04 7.10 0.87
CA ARG A 74 -18.81 7.22 0.07
C ARG A 74 -18.16 5.85 -0.12
N LEU A 75 -17.80 5.53 -1.36
CA LEU A 75 -16.82 4.47 -1.61
C LEU A 75 -15.41 5.05 -1.65
N GLY A 76 -14.44 4.25 -1.21
CA GLY A 76 -13.03 4.59 -1.22
C GLY A 76 -12.11 3.39 -1.42
N TYR A 77 -10.83 3.68 -1.64
CA TYR A 77 -9.77 2.69 -1.77
C TYR A 77 -8.50 3.17 -1.04
N ALA A 78 -7.49 2.29 -0.95
CA ALA A 78 -6.31 2.51 -0.13
C ALA A 78 -5.02 2.85 -0.89
N CYS A 79 -4.29 3.85 -0.36
CA CYS A 79 -2.88 4.19 -0.57
C CYS A 79 -2.45 4.65 -1.98
N LEU A 80 -2.94 4.03 -3.04
CA LEU A 80 -2.40 4.16 -4.40
C LEU A 80 -3.53 4.14 -5.44
N ASN A 81 -3.48 5.06 -6.40
CA ASN A 81 -4.25 4.96 -7.63
C ASN A 81 -3.40 4.25 -8.69
N THR A 82 -3.84 3.10 -9.21
CA THR A 82 -3.04 2.29 -10.13
C THR A 82 -2.88 2.97 -11.48
N TYR A 83 -3.94 3.55 -12.04
CA TYR A 83 -3.88 4.29 -13.31
C TYR A 83 -2.85 5.45 -13.30
N LEU A 84 -2.78 6.19 -12.20
CA LEU A 84 -1.80 7.26 -11.95
C LEU A 84 -0.40 6.73 -11.59
N ARG A 85 -0.28 5.56 -10.95
CA ARG A 85 1.04 4.94 -10.72
C ARG A 85 1.75 4.62 -12.03
N TYR A 86 0.98 4.26 -13.06
CA TYR A 86 1.47 4.02 -14.41
C TYR A 86 1.42 5.24 -15.33
N SER A 87 1.25 6.46 -14.82
CA SER A 87 1.43 7.69 -15.62
C SER A 87 2.91 8.03 -15.86
N ASN A 88 3.19 9.00 -16.72
CA ASN A 88 4.54 9.53 -16.95
C ASN A 88 4.56 11.08 -16.86
N PRO A 89 5.12 11.67 -15.78
CA PRO A 89 5.72 11.01 -14.61
C PRO A 89 4.71 10.22 -13.77
N PRO A 90 5.15 9.21 -12.99
CA PRO A 90 4.27 8.43 -12.13
C PRO A 90 3.88 9.20 -10.87
N VAL A 91 2.60 9.16 -10.52
CA VAL A 91 2.00 9.87 -9.38
C VAL A 91 1.61 8.86 -8.29
N PHE A 92 2.14 9.02 -7.06
CA PHE A 92 1.86 8.17 -5.91
C PHE A 92 2.35 8.77 -4.58
N CYS A 93 1.76 8.37 -3.45
CA CYS A 93 2.06 8.94 -2.14
C CYS A 93 2.94 8.04 -1.24
N SER A 94 3.77 7.16 -1.81
CA SER A 94 4.54 6.15 -1.08
C SER A 94 5.98 5.97 -1.59
N ARG A 95 6.65 7.06 -1.95
CA ARG A 95 8.10 7.05 -2.21
C ARG A 95 8.85 6.85 -0.89
N THR A 96 9.44 5.68 -0.73
CA THR A 96 10.35 5.34 0.37
C THR A 96 11.77 5.06 -0.14
N CYS A 97 12.72 4.86 0.76
CA CYS A 97 14.12 4.57 0.43
C CYS A 97 14.73 3.56 1.40
N ARG A 98 16.03 3.25 1.26
CA ARG A 98 16.79 2.46 2.26
C ARG A 98 17.60 3.42 3.13
N ILE A 99 17.88 3.05 4.38
CA ILE A 99 18.82 3.80 5.24
C ILE A 99 20.18 3.98 4.52
N ALA A 100 20.65 2.97 3.79
CA ALA A 100 21.86 3.08 2.95
C ALA A 100 21.79 4.21 1.90
N SER A 101 20.60 4.54 1.38
CA SER A 101 20.38 5.67 0.48
C SER A 101 20.42 7.00 1.20
N ILE A 102 19.90 7.09 2.44
CA ILE A 102 20.05 8.27 3.30
C ILE A 102 21.54 8.53 3.57
N LEU A 103 22.28 7.49 3.96
CA LEU A 103 23.73 7.56 4.20
C LEU A 103 24.51 7.95 2.93
N GLU A 104 24.18 7.39 1.77
CA GLU A 104 24.81 7.76 0.49
C GLU A 104 24.54 9.23 0.12
N ASN A 105 23.32 9.73 0.32
CA ASN A 105 22.97 11.13 0.06
C ASN A 105 23.45 12.11 1.16
N ARG A 106 24.18 11.66 2.18
CA ARG A 106 24.99 12.56 3.03
C ARG A 106 26.15 13.19 2.26
N HIS A 107 26.60 12.56 1.16
CA HIS A 107 27.67 13.09 0.33
C HIS A 107 27.13 14.05 -0.76
N PRO A 108 27.86 15.10 -1.16
CA PRO A 108 27.53 15.93 -2.32
C PRO A 108 27.55 15.11 -3.62
N LEU A 109 26.86 15.57 -4.66
CA LEU A 109 26.93 14.98 -6.00
C LEU A 109 28.32 15.18 -6.63
N LEU A 110 28.77 14.22 -7.46
CA LEU A 110 30.00 14.31 -8.26
C LEU A 110 30.08 15.60 -9.10
N ASP A 111 28.93 16.03 -9.65
CA ASP A 111 28.75 17.34 -10.25
C ASP A 111 27.55 18.03 -9.60
N PRO A 112 27.77 18.99 -8.68
CA PRO A 112 26.70 19.74 -8.03
C PRO A 112 25.88 20.63 -8.98
N SER A 113 26.34 20.89 -10.21
CA SER A 113 25.59 21.67 -11.21
C SER A 113 24.55 20.85 -11.98
N GLN A 114 24.62 19.52 -11.87
CA GLN A 114 23.74 18.58 -12.57
C GLN A 114 22.73 17.94 -11.61
N PRO A 115 21.53 17.56 -12.09
CA PRO A 115 20.59 16.79 -11.27
C PRO A 115 21.18 15.43 -10.88
N ALA A 116 20.72 14.88 -9.75
CA ALA A 116 21.09 13.53 -9.32
C ALA A 116 20.66 12.48 -10.36
N HIS A 117 21.55 11.53 -10.68
CA HIS A 117 21.26 10.45 -11.62
C HIS A 117 21.92 9.14 -11.18
N PRO A 118 21.17 8.01 -11.05
CA PRO A 118 21.65 6.73 -10.49
C PRO A 118 22.89 6.09 -11.13
N THR A 119 23.46 6.67 -12.20
CA THR A 119 24.65 6.19 -12.91
C THR A 119 25.54 7.30 -13.50
N LYS A 120 25.06 8.55 -13.59
CA LYS A 120 25.78 9.64 -14.30
C LYS A 120 26.25 10.74 -13.35
N ASN A 121 25.50 10.97 -12.28
CA ASN A 121 25.80 11.95 -11.26
C ASN A 121 25.32 11.39 -9.91
N ARG A 122 26.21 10.62 -9.26
CA ARG A 122 25.97 9.98 -7.97
C ARG A 122 26.55 10.84 -6.85
N PRO A 123 26.15 10.63 -5.59
CA PRO A 123 26.90 11.16 -4.44
C PRO A 123 28.36 10.68 -4.44
N ASP A 124 29.30 11.61 -4.27
CA ASP A 124 30.73 11.39 -4.22
C ASP A 124 31.14 10.95 -2.80
N ARG A 125 31.21 9.64 -2.61
CA ARG A 125 31.58 9.01 -1.34
C ARG A 125 33.01 9.33 -0.86
N SER A 126 33.84 9.99 -1.67
CA SER A 126 35.17 10.47 -1.24
C SER A 126 35.11 11.79 -0.46
N GLN A 127 34.02 12.56 -0.59
CA GLN A 127 33.80 13.82 0.11
C GLN A 127 33.26 13.58 1.53
N THR A 128 33.44 14.55 2.41
CA THR A 128 32.92 14.50 3.79
C THR A 128 31.37 14.36 3.79
N PRO A 129 30.81 13.39 4.54
CA PRO A 129 29.36 13.26 4.67
C PRO A 129 28.78 14.32 5.61
N ASP A 130 27.61 14.85 5.24
CA ASP A 130 26.81 15.79 6.01
C ASP A 130 25.43 15.18 6.32
N ILE A 131 25.06 15.13 7.61
CA ILE A 131 23.79 14.57 8.07
C ILE A 131 22.60 15.34 7.46
N ALA A 132 22.70 16.67 7.34
CA ALA A 132 21.63 17.52 6.85
C ALA A 132 21.26 17.22 5.39
N ARG A 133 22.23 16.81 4.56
CA ARG A 133 21.97 16.38 3.17
C ARG A 133 21.19 15.06 3.09
N GLY A 134 21.53 14.10 3.96
CA GLY A 134 20.79 12.85 4.08
C GLY A 134 19.35 13.06 4.57
N GLN A 135 19.16 13.99 5.51
CA GLN A 135 17.84 14.41 5.99
C GLN A 135 17.04 15.11 4.89
N ALA A 136 17.59 16.13 4.24
CA ALA A 136 16.92 16.84 3.13
C ALA A 136 16.54 15.90 1.97
N PHE A 137 17.33 14.85 1.70
CA PHE A 137 16.98 13.82 0.72
C PHE A 137 15.71 13.03 1.11
N VAL A 138 15.58 12.61 2.37
CA VAL A 138 14.39 11.84 2.81
C VAL A 138 13.16 12.73 2.96
N GLU A 139 13.33 13.96 3.45
CA GLU A 139 12.27 14.99 3.51
C GLU A 139 11.73 15.33 2.10
N ALA A 140 12.61 15.42 1.09
CA ALA A 140 12.21 15.67 -0.30
C ALA A 140 11.33 14.55 -0.89
N LEU A 141 11.51 13.29 -0.47
CA LEU A 141 10.61 12.19 -0.85
C LEU A 141 9.22 12.38 -0.24
N GLY A 142 9.15 12.76 1.04
CA GLY A 142 7.90 13.08 1.73
C GLY A 142 7.15 14.26 1.09
N LEU A 143 7.87 15.34 0.78
CA LEU A 143 7.31 16.48 0.03
C LEU A 143 6.77 16.08 -1.35
N ALA A 144 7.44 15.18 -2.07
CA ALA A 144 6.93 14.67 -3.34
C ALA A 144 5.65 13.84 -3.17
N ASN A 145 5.59 13.00 -2.13
CA ASN A 145 4.39 12.22 -1.81
C ASN A 145 3.19 13.08 -1.44
N ALA A 146 3.41 14.13 -0.63
CA ALA A 146 2.37 15.08 -0.23
C ALA A 146 1.87 15.93 -1.42
N ARG A 147 2.75 16.34 -2.35
CA ARG A 147 2.35 17.06 -3.58
C ARG A 147 1.48 16.19 -4.51
N ASP A 148 1.82 14.92 -4.67
CA ASP A 148 1.08 13.98 -5.51
C ASP A 148 -0.34 13.70 -5.00
N LEU A 149 -0.58 13.82 -3.69
CA LEU A 149 -1.89 13.59 -3.08
C LEU A 149 -2.98 14.47 -3.71
N THR A 150 -2.69 15.76 -3.92
CA THR A 150 -3.60 16.70 -4.59
C THR A 150 -4.05 16.22 -5.97
N LYS A 151 -3.16 15.56 -6.74
CA LYS A 151 -3.48 15.02 -8.06
C LYS A 151 -4.35 13.77 -7.97
N ILE A 152 -4.12 12.91 -6.98
CA ILE A 152 -4.96 11.74 -6.71
C ILE A 152 -6.37 12.18 -6.28
N LEU A 153 -6.51 13.18 -5.40
CA LEU A 153 -7.81 13.69 -4.93
C LEU A 153 -8.63 14.31 -6.08
N ARG A 154 -8.00 15.09 -6.96
CA ARG A 154 -8.67 15.65 -8.16
C ARG A 154 -9.03 14.58 -9.19
N TRP A 155 -8.27 13.47 -9.25
CA TRP A 155 -8.61 12.32 -10.08
C TRP A 155 -9.83 11.59 -9.50
N ASN A 156 -9.84 11.32 -8.19
CA ASN A 156 -10.94 10.68 -7.50
C ASN A 156 -12.26 11.46 -7.66
N ASP A 157 -12.21 12.78 -7.47
CA ASP A 157 -13.34 13.68 -7.70
C ASP A 157 -13.94 13.55 -9.11
N ARG A 158 -13.10 13.60 -10.15
CA ARG A 158 -13.50 13.46 -11.57
C ARG A 158 -14.24 12.15 -11.85
N TYR A 159 -13.99 11.12 -11.05
CA TYR A 159 -14.54 9.77 -11.20
C TYR A 159 -15.48 9.36 -10.06
N GLY A 160 -15.97 10.31 -9.25
CA GLY A 160 -17.00 10.07 -8.23
C GLY A 160 -16.53 9.37 -6.95
N ILE A 161 -15.23 9.15 -6.77
CA ILE A 161 -14.65 8.57 -5.55
C ILE A 161 -14.42 9.69 -4.54
N LYS A 162 -14.86 9.49 -3.29
CA LYS A 162 -14.85 10.53 -2.24
C LYS A 162 -14.24 10.10 -0.91
N PHE A 163 -13.64 8.91 -0.85
CA PHE A 163 -12.96 8.42 0.35
C PHE A 163 -11.60 7.81 -0.05
N MET A 164 -10.54 8.14 0.68
CA MET A 164 -9.17 7.70 0.39
C MET A 164 -8.43 7.37 1.69
N ARG A 165 -7.93 6.13 1.85
CA ARG A 165 -6.93 5.86 2.88
C ARG A 165 -5.58 6.39 2.38
N LEU A 166 -5.03 7.39 3.06
CA LEU A 166 -3.71 7.93 2.79
C LEU A 166 -2.64 6.88 3.12
N SER A 167 -1.52 6.92 2.40
CA SER A 167 -0.43 5.98 2.65
C SER A 167 0.30 6.34 3.94
N SER A 168 0.48 5.35 4.82
CA SER A 168 1.29 5.46 6.04
C SER A 168 2.78 5.73 5.71
N GLU A 169 3.25 5.24 4.55
CA GLU A 169 4.59 5.49 3.99
C GLU A 169 4.76 6.88 3.34
N MET A 170 3.87 7.85 3.61
CA MET A 170 3.93 9.18 3.01
C MET A 170 5.22 9.92 3.36
N PHE A 171 5.70 9.83 4.61
CA PHE A 171 6.96 10.41 5.05
C PHE A 171 7.92 9.28 5.51
N PRO A 172 8.81 8.80 4.63
CA PRO A 172 9.62 7.62 4.92
C PRO A 172 10.55 7.85 6.11
N PHE A 173 10.57 6.89 7.04
CA PHE A 173 11.32 6.90 8.30
C PHE A 173 10.92 7.96 9.35
N ALA A 174 9.84 8.73 9.17
CA ALA A 174 9.48 9.82 10.11
C ALA A 174 9.38 9.37 11.59
N SER A 175 8.87 8.16 11.86
CA SER A 175 8.76 7.56 13.20
C SER A 175 10.00 6.77 13.69
N HIS A 176 11.05 6.67 12.86
CA HIS A 176 12.25 5.88 13.15
C HIS A 176 13.10 6.48 14.29
N LYS A 177 13.63 5.65 15.20
CA LYS A 177 14.35 6.11 16.40
C LYS A 177 15.59 6.98 16.12
N GLU A 178 16.35 6.66 15.07
CA GLU A 178 17.61 7.35 14.70
C GLU A 178 17.47 8.28 13.48
N TYR A 179 16.50 8.04 12.60
CA TYR A 179 16.36 8.72 11.29
C TYR A 179 15.03 9.46 11.17
N GLY A 180 14.24 9.50 12.24
CA GLY A 180 12.96 10.18 12.31
C GLY A 180 13.09 11.69 12.44
N TYR A 181 12.01 12.38 12.08
CA TYR A 181 11.94 13.83 11.95
C TYR A 181 10.50 14.30 12.14
N ARG A 182 10.35 15.57 12.55
CA ARG A 182 9.03 16.23 12.63
C ARG A 182 8.65 16.75 11.25
N LEU A 183 7.36 16.69 10.91
CA LEU A 183 6.84 17.15 9.63
C LEU A 183 6.65 18.67 9.60
N ALA A 184 6.24 19.28 10.72
CA ALA A 184 5.86 20.69 10.77
C ALA A 184 6.91 21.68 10.21
N PRO A 185 8.24 21.51 10.44
CA PRO A 185 9.26 22.45 9.96
C PRO A 185 9.37 22.60 8.44
N PHE A 186 8.93 21.61 7.65
CA PHE A 186 9.11 21.61 6.18
C PHE A 186 7.86 21.22 5.38
N ALA A 187 6.94 20.44 5.96
CA ALA A 187 5.78 19.88 5.26
C ALA A 187 4.45 20.61 5.54
N SER A 188 4.41 21.55 6.48
CA SER A 188 3.16 22.25 6.87
C SER A 188 2.40 22.85 5.70
N GLU A 189 3.08 23.58 4.81
CA GLU A 189 2.43 24.28 3.69
C GLU A 189 1.83 23.30 2.66
N VAL A 190 2.55 22.21 2.33
CA VAL A 190 2.09 21.23 1.34
C VAL A 190 0.95 20.36 1.89
N LEU A 191 0.98 20.02 3.19
CA LEU A 191 -0.10 19.27 3.83
C LEU A 191 -1.35 20.15 3.97
N ALA A 192 -1.21 21.44 4.31
CA ALA A 192 -2.34 22.37 4.35
C ALA A 192 -2.94 22.66 2.96
N GLU A 193 -2.14 22.67 1.89
CA GLU A 193 -2.65 22.69 0.50
C GLU A 193 -3.44 21.42 0.17
N ALA A 194 -2.90 20.25 0.47
CA ALA A 194 -3.60 18.98 0.25
C ALA A 194 -4.91 18.92 1.07
N GLY A 195 -4.90 19.38 2.31
CA GLY A 195 -6.07 19.47 3.18
C GLY A 195 -7.13 20.46 2.70
N ARG A 196 -6.73 21.61 2.13
CA ARG A 196 -7.67 22.50 1.43
C ARG A 196 -8.37 21.78 0.27
N VAL A 197 -7.65 20.97 -0.51
CA VAL A 197 -8.23 20.18 -1.61
C VAL A 197 -9.12 19.04 -1.10
N ILE A 198 -8.75 18.37 0.01
CA ILE A 198 -9.63 17.39 0.69
C ILE A 198 -10.96 18.06 1.06
N ALA A 199 -10.89 19.24 1.68
CA ALA A 199 -12.05 20.00 2.14
C ALA A 199 -12.93 20.50 1.01
N GLU A 200 -12.35 21.15 0.00
CA GLU A 200 -13.01 21.66 -1.20
C GLU A 200 -13.80 20.56 -1.93
N LEU A 201 -13.16 19.40 -2.13
CA LEU A 201 -13.74 18.28 -2.87
C LEU A 201 -14.61 17.36 -2.00
N GLY A 202 -14.79 17.68 -0.71
CA GLY A 202 -15.63 16.90 0.22
C GLY A 202 -15.13 15.47 0.45
N HIS A 203 -13.83 15.24 0.35
CA HIS A 203 -13.23 13.93 0.57
C HIS A 203 -13.20 13.58 2.07
N ARG A 204 -13.45 12.31 2.38
CA ARG A 204 -12.99 11.71 3.63
C ARG A 204 -11.60 11.14 3.44
N VAL A 205 -10.77 11.24 4.48
CA VAL A 205 -9.46 10.56 4.54
C VAL A 205 -9.34 9.71 5.80
N SER A 206 -8.40 8.76 5.79
CA SER A 206 -7.97 8.01 6.98
C SER A 206 -6.54 7.49 6.77
N VAL A 207 -5.92 6.96 7.81
CA VAL A 207 -4.61 6.26 7.74
C VAL A 207 -4.69 4.94 8.49
N HIS A 208 -3.84 3.98 8.11
CA HIS A 208 -3.72 2.71 8.84
C HIS A 208 -2.23 2.46 9.13
N PRO A 209 -1.73 2.88 10.31
CA PRO A 209 -0.43 2.47 10.82
C PRO A 209 -0.20 0.96 10.62
N GLY A 210 1.01 0.59 10.20
CA GLY A 210 1.31 -0.78 9.78
C GLY A 210 1.34 -1.78 10.94
N GLN A 211 1.43 -3.06 10.60
CA GLN A 211 1.46 -4.19 11.55
C GLN A 211 2.53 -4.13 12.66
N PHE A 212 3.51 -3.23 12.56
CA PHE A 212 4.54 -3.03 13.59
C PHE A 212 4.09 -2.14 14.76
N THR A 213 2.98 -1.42 14.62
CA THR A 213 2.42 -0.53 15.63
C THR A 213 1.53 -1.35 16.58
N GLN A 214 2.13 -1.93 17.61
CA GLN A 214 1.51 -2.91 18.52
C GLN A 214 1.55 -2.43 19.99
N LEU A 215 0.52 -1.69 20.40
CA LEU A 215 0.37 -1.19 21.79
C LEU A 215 0.19 -2.32 22.82
N GLY A 216 -0.29 -3.49 22.41
CA GLY A 216 -0.39 -4.68 23.27
C GLY A 216 0.93 -5.41 23.51
N SER A 217 2.06 -4.96 22.95
CA SER A 217 3.33 -5.71 23.02
C SER A 217 3.90 -5.82 24.45
N PRO A 218 4.44 -6.98 24.86
CA PRO A 218 5.20 -7.12 26.11
C PRO A 218 6.61 -6.53 26.03
N LYS A 219 7.02 -6.01 24.86
CA LYS A 219 8.34 -5.38 24.65
C LYS A 219 8.22 -3.86 24.64
N ASN A 220 8.78 -3.20 25.66
CA ASN A 220 8.76 -1.73 25.78
C ASN A 220 9.31 -1.02 24.53
N GLU A 221 10.36 -1.56 23.89
CA GLU A 221 10.92 -1.02 22.65
C GLU A 221 9.93 -1.00 21.47
N VAL A 222 8.98 -1.97 21.42
CA VAL A 222 7.92 -2.02 20.41
C VAL A 222 6.83 -1.00 20.76
N VAL A 223 6.46 -0.90 22.04
CA VAL A 223 5.48 0.10 22.53
C VAL A 223 5.99 1.53 22.27
N GLU A 224 7.23 1.85 22.65
CA GLU A 224 7.88 3.14 22.35
C GLU A 224 7.87 3.47 20.85
N SER A 225 8.09 2.46 20.00
CA SER A 225 8.12 2.63 18.56
C SER A 225 6.71 2.83 17.98
N SER A 226 5.72 2.12 18.53
CA SER A 226 4.31 2.26 18.20
C SER A 226 3.79 3.66 18.56
N ILE A 227 4.18 4.19 19.72
CA ILE A 227 3.80 5.55 20.16
C ILE A 227 4.42 6.60 19.22
N ARG A 228 5.70 6.47 18.85
CA ARG A 228 6.32 7.38 17.86
C ARG A 228 5.63 7.32 16.49
N ASP A 229 5.15 6.14 16.09
CA ASP A 229 4.44 5.97 14.83
C ASP A 229 3.04 6.63 14.85
N LEU A 230 2.30 6.48 15.96
CA LEU A 230 1.03 7.17 16.16
C LEU A 230 1.21 8.70 16.26
N GLU A 231 2.27 9.19 16.90
CA GLU A 231 2.59 10.63 16.95
C GLU A 231 2.97 11.21 15.57
N TYR A 232 3.62 10.43 14.69
CA TYR A 232 3.85 10.82 13.30
C TYR A 232 2.52 10.96 12.51
N HIS A 233 1.65 9.95 12.59
CA HIS A 233 0.35 9.98 11.90
C HIS A 233 -0.56 11.09 12.44
N SER A 234 -0.54 11.31 13.77
CA SER A 234 -1.17 12.44 14.47
C SER A 234 -0.70 13.79 13.91
N GLU A 235 0.62 14.03 13.84
CA GLU A 235 1.18 15.26 13.25
C GLU A 235 0.77 15.41 11.77
N MET A 236 0.84 14.34 10.97
CA MET A 236 0.46 14.38 9.56
C MET A 236 -0.99 14.81 9.36
N LEU A 237 -1.92 14.25 10.13
CA LEU A 237 -3.35 14.56 10.03
C LEU A 237 -3.66 15.98 10.53
N GLN A 238 -3.06 16.42 11.64
CA GLN A 238 -3.22 17.80 12.13
C GLN A 238 -2.72 18.83 11.11
N LEU A 239 -1.61 18.55 10.42
CA LEU A 239 -1.05 19.44 9.39
C LEU A 239 -1.88 19.51 8.09
N LEU A 240 -2.90 18.65 7.91
CA LEU A 240 -3.90 18.84 6.86
C LEU A 240 -4.83 20.02 7.16
N GLN A 241 -4.97 20.45 8.42
CA GLN A 241 -5.81 21.59 8.82
C GLN A 241 -7.27 21.48 8.32
N LEU A 242 -7.84 20.28 8.43
CA LEU A 242 -9.18 19.98 7.92
C LEU A 242 -10.29 20.72 8.70
N PRO A 243 -11.45 21.01 8.08
CA PRO A 243 -12.64 21.51 8.77
C PRO A 243 -13.07 20.57 9.92
N PRO A 244 -13.64 21.09 11.03
CA PRO A 244 -13.78 20.32 12.28
C PRO A 244 -14.47 18.95 12.17
N GLN A 245 -15.47 18.77 11.30
CA GLN A 245 -16.07 17.43 11.10
C GLN A 245 -15.16 16.50 10.31
N GLN A 246 -14.53 16.99 9.23
CA GLN A 246 -13.62 16.18 8.42
C GLN A 246 -12.36 15.80 9.20
N ASP A 247 -11.89 16.68 10.09
CA ASP A 247 -10.79 16.37 11.02
C ASP A 247 -11.14 15.24 11.99
N ARG A 248 -12.37 15.25 12.56
CA ARG A 248 -12.87 14.12 13.36
C ARG A 248 -13.02 12.83 12.55
N ASP A 249 -13.43 12.94 11.29
CA ASP A 249 -13.62 11.80 10.39
C ASP A 249 -12.29 11.21 9.87
N ALA A 250 -11.19 11.97 9.99
CA ALA A 250 -9.82 11.60 9.68
C ALA A 250 -9.19 10.75 10.80
N VAL A 251 -9.51 9.46 10.77
CA VAL A 251 -9.16 8.46 11.79
C VAL A 251 -7.87 7.68 11.49
N MET A 252 -7.25 7.16 12.55
CA MET A 252 -6.13 6.21 12.51
C MET A 252 -6.64 4.82 12.85
N ILE A 253 -6.65 3.91 11.88
CA ILE A 253 -7.12 2.53 12.07
C ILE A 253 -5.97 1.65 12.57
N LEU A 254 -6.23 0.84 13.60
CA LEU A 254 -5.25 -0.07 14.18
C LEU A 254 -5.85 -1.44 14.49
N HIS A 255 -5.16 -2.52 14.13
CA HIS A 255 -5.44 -3.85 14.70
C HIS A 255 -4.88 -3.95 16.12
N MET A 256 -5.41 -4.86 16.94
CA MET A 256 -4.89 -5.08 18.30
C MET A 256 -3.45 -5.66 18.30
N GLY A 257 -3.04 -6.32 17.22
CA GLY A 257 -1.70 -6.89 17.03
C GLY A 257 -1.60 -8.33 17.54
N GLY A 258 -0.39 -8.78 17.88
CA GLY A 258 -0.22 -10.15 18.39
C GLY A 258 -0.98 -10.43 19.69
N VAL A 259 -1.36 -11.69 19.94
CA VAL A 259 -1.94 -12.12 21.24
C VAL A 259 -0.88 -12.40 22.31
N PHE A 260 0.40 -12.49 21.92
CA PHE A 260 1.55 -12.71 22.82
C PHE A 260 1.35 -13.83 23.88
N GLY A 261 0.64 -14.89 23.50
CA GLY A 261 0.31 -16.04 24.35
C GLY A 261 -1.00 -15.94 25.16
N ASP A 262 -1.54 -14.74 25.38
CA ASP A 262 -2.75 -14.53 26.19
C ASP A 262 -3.49 -13.24 25.75
N LYS A 263 -4.76 -13.40 25.33
CA LYS A 263 -5.63 -12.29 24.90
C LYS A 263 -5.89 -11.30 26.04
N GLU A 264 -6.32 -11.74 27.20
CA GLU A 264 -6.70 -10.84 28.30
C GLU A 264 -5.47 -10.09 28.85
N ALA A 265 -4.33 -10.77 28.98
CA ALA A 265 -3.07 -10.10 29.32
C ALA A 265 -2.68 -9.04 28.27
N THR A 266 -2.99 -9.27 27.00
CA THR A 266 -2.73 -8.31 25.91
C THR A 266 -3.68 -7.12 25.94
N LEU A 267 -4.98 -7.35 26.19
CA LEU A 267 -5.95 -6.27 26.41
C LEU A 267 -5.55 -5.39 27.59
N ASN A 268 -5.05 -5.99 28.68
CA ASN A 268 -4.57 -5.22 29.83
C ASN A 268 -3.33 -4.38 29.53
N ARG A 269 -2.33 -4.91 28.81
CA ARG A 269 -1.20 -4.08 28.33
C ARG A 269 -1.64 -2.99 27.36
N PHE A 270 -2.65 -3.24 26.52
CA PHE A 270 -3.24 -2.22 25.66
C PHE A 270 -3.90 -1.11 26.48
N ARG A 271 -4.69 -1.43 27.53
CA ARG A 271 -5.28 -0.44 28.46
C ARG A 271 -4.19 0.45 29.08
N GLU A 272 -3.14 -0.17 29.62
CA GLU A 272 -1.99 0.51 30.23
C GLU A 272 -1.28 1.44 29.25
N ASN A 273 -1.00 0.99 28.02
CA ASN A 273 -0.28 1.76 27.01
C ASN A 273 -1.16 2.79 26.27
N TYR A 274 -2.49 2.61 26.27
CA TYR A 274 -3.45 3.59 25.74
C TYR A 274 -3.63 4.80 26.69
N GLN A 275 -3.56 4.56 28.00
CA GLN A 275 -3.75 5.58 29.03
C GLN A 275 -2.81 6.81 28.93
N PRO A 276 -1.50 6.68 28.62
CA PRO A 276 -0.61 7.83 28.43
C PRO A 276 -0.63 8.48 27.03
N LEU A 277 -1.35 7.94 26.04
CA LEU A 277 -1.37 8.51 24.69
C LEU A 277 -1.90 9.96 24.68
N SER A 278 -1.40 10.77 23.75
CA SER A 278 -1.85 12.15 23.56
C SER A 278 -3.33 12.21 23.17
N GLN A 279 -4.00 13.31 23.51
CA GLN A 279 -5.45 13.42 23.31
C GLN A 279 -5.83 13.43 21.81
N ASP A 280 -4.98 13.95 20.92
CA ASP A 280 -5.24 13.89 19.48
C ASP A 280 -5.18 12.44 18.95
N ILE A 281 -4.19 11.64 19.38
CA ILE A 281 -4.18 10.19 19.10
C ILE A 281 -5.47 9.55 19.61
N LYS A 282 -5.85 9.78 20.87
CA LYS A 282 -7.08 9.22 21.45
C LYS A 282 -8.35 9.67 20.72
N ASN A 283 -8.38 10.88 20.17
CA ASN A 283 -9.53 11.37 19.40
C ASN A 283 -9.68 10.59 18.08
N ARG A 284 -8.56 10.31 17.38
CA ARG A 284 -8.52 9.72 16.04
C ARG A 284 -8.40 8.20 16.00
N LEU A 285 -7.87 7.56 17.04
CA LEU A 285 -7.65 6.12 17.07
C LEU A 285 -8.99 5.37 17.02
N VAL A 286 -9.06 4.40 16.11
CA VAL A 286 -10.13 3.42 15.97
C VAL A 286 -9.50 2.02 15.90
N LEU A 287 -10.15 1.02 16.49
CA LEU A 287 -9.70 -0.38 16.41
C LEU A 287 -10.42 -1.10 15.26
N GLU A 288 -9.82 -2.16 14.75
CA GLU A 288 -10.39 -3.01 13.70
C GLU A 288 -10.19 -4.50 14.04
N ASN A 289 -11.23 -5.31 13.83
CA ASN A 289 -11.13 -6.77 13.92
C ASN A 289 -10.23 -7.33 12.79
N ASP A 290 -9.45 -8.37 13.07
CA ASP A 290 -8.48 -8.93 12.12
C ASP A 290 -8.77 -10.40 11.76
N ASP A 291 -8.02 -10.93 10.79
CA ASP A 291 -8.15 -12.29 10.26
C ASP A 291 -7.18 -13.31 10.89
N VAL A 292 -6.49 -12.92 11.97
CA VAL A 292 -5.48 -13.76 12.64
C VAL A 292 -5.88 -14.18 14.04
N SER A 293 -6.50 -13.28 14.81
CA SER A 293 -6.54 -13.40 16.27
C SER A 293 -7.72 -12.70 16.94
N TRP A 294 -8.14 -11.53 16.45
CA TRP A 294 -9.04 -10.64 17.19
C TRP A 294 -10.37 -10.44 16.47
N SER A 295 -11.40 -11.11 16.99
CA SER A 295 -12.77 -10.98 16.49
C SER A 295 -13.43 -9.69 16.99
N VAL A 296 -14.56 -9.34 16.37
CA VAL A 296 -15.47 -8.29 16.86
C VAL A 296 -15.88 -8.52 18.32
N HIS A 297 -16.06 -9.76 18.75
CA HIS A 297 -16.48 -10.09 20.12
C HIS A 297 -15.36 -9.86 21.15
N ASP A 298 -14.09 -10.05 20.75
CA ASP A 298 -12.94 -9.72 21.60
C ASP A 298 -12.75 -8.20 21.75
N LEU A 299 -12.91 -7.45 20.66
CA LEU A 299 -12.54 -6.03 20.61
C LEU A 299 -13.67 -5.05 21.00
N LEU A 300 -14.94 -5.38 20.72
CA LEU A 300 -16.05 -4.48 21.01
C LEU A 300 -16.17 -4.08 22.50
N PRO A 301 -15.95 -4.98 23.49
CA PRO A 301 -15.99 -4.61 24.90
C PRO A 301 -14.94 -3.55 25.28
N ILE A 302 -13.67 -3.72 24.85
CA ILE A 302 -12.61 -2.74 25.14
C ILE A 302 -12.80 -1.43 24.35
N CYS A 303 -13.43 -1.49 23.18
CA CYS A 303 -13.85 -0.31 22.42
C CYS A 303 -14.92 0.51 23.17
N GLU A 304 -15.94 -0.17 23.71
CA GLU A 304 -16.99 0.44 24.52
C GLU A 304 -16.45 1.02 25.85
N GLU A 305 -15.49 0.34 26.48
CA GLU A 305 -14.78 0.73 27.71
C GLU A 305 -13.90 1.98 27.50
N LEU A 306 -12.97 1.94 26.56
CA LEU A 306 -11.95 2.98 26.34
C LEU A 306 -12.42 4.15 25.46
N ASN A 307 -13.68 4.13 25.01
CA ASN A 307 -14.24 5.09 24.05
C ASN A 307 -13.41 5.13 22.74
N ILE A 308 -13.19 3.95 22.16
CA ILE A 308 -12.52 3.75 20.88
C ILE A 308 -13.57 3.24 19.88
N PRO A 309 -13.75 3.85 18.70
CA PRO A 309 -14.64 3.31 17.69
C PRO A 309 -14.12 2.00 17.12
N LEU A 310 -15.02 1.04 16.88
CA LEU A 310 -14.69 -0.21 16.19
C LEU A 310 -15.03 -0.09 14.71
N VAL A 311 -14.03 -0.20 13.84
CA VAL A 311 -14.20 -0.50 12.41
C VAL A 311 -14.59 -1.97 12.31
N LEU A 312 -15.76 -2.25 11.74
CA LEU A 312 -16.08 -3.58 11.26
C LEU A 312 -15.41 -3.79 9.90
N ASP A 313 -14.54 -4.78 9.82
CA ASP A 313 -14.14 -5.40 8.56
C ASP A 313 -14.92 -6.73 8.39
N PHE A 314 -15.69 -6.82 7.31
CA PHE A 314 -16.51 -8.01 7.01
C PHE A 314 -15.69 -9.22 6.54
N HIS A 315 -14.54 -9.01 5.92
CA HIS A 315 -13.68 -10.07 5.41
C HIS A 315 -12.97 -10.78 6.57
N HIS A 316 -12.29 -10.00 7.41
CA HIS A 316 -11.68 -10.42 8.67
C HIS A 316 -12.71 -11.14 9.55
N HIS A 317 -13.93 -10.58 9.67
CA HIS A 317 -15.01 -11.20 10.44
C HIS A 317 -15.39 -12.60 9.93
N ASN A 318 -15.41 -12.82 8.61
CA ASN A 318 -15.72 -14.12 8.03
C ASN A 318 -14.57 -15.16 8.18
N ILE A 319 -13.40 -14.74 8.67
CA ILE A 319 -12.25 -15.60 8.98
C ILE A 319 -12.14 -15.83 10.49
N ILE A 320 -12.26 -14.78 11.30
CA ILE A 320 -12.16 -14.82 12.77
C ILE A 320 -13.42 -14.22 13.43
N PHE A 321 -14.22 -15.10 14.01
CA PHE A 321 -15.45 -14.76 14.73
C PHE A 321 -15.66 -15.71 15.93
N ASP A 322 -16.51 -15.30 16.86
CA ASP A 322 -16.98 -16.18 17.94
C ASP A 322 -18.13 -17.06 17.42
N SER A 323 -17.80 -18.31 17.09
CA SER A 323 -18.74 -19.30 16.56
C SER A 323 -19.81 -19.76 17.57
N THR A 324 -19.72 -19.36 18.84
CA THR A 324 -20.76 -19.59 19.84
C THR A 324 -21.84 -18.49 19.83
N GLN A 325 -21.52 -17.31 19.27
CA GLN A 325 -22.40 -16.14 19.23
C GLN A 325 -22.98 -15.90 17.84
N VAL A 326 -22.18 -16.07 16.79
CA VAL A 326 -22.55 -15.81 15.38
C VAL A 326 -22.04 -16.91 14.46
N ARG A 327 -22.75 -17.16 13.36
CA ARG A 327 -22.24 -17.99 12.26
C ARG A 327 -21.38 -17.15 11.32
N GLU A 328 -20.53 -17.82 10.53
CA GLU A 328 -19.84 -17.17 9.42
C GLU A 328 -20.86 -16.56 8.45
N GLY A 329 -20.54 -15.39 7.90
CA GLY A 329 -21.35 -14.70 6.90
C GLY A 329 -21.87 -13.35 7.40
N THR A 330 -22.50 -12.62 6.49
CA THR A 330 -22.89 -11.23 6.75
C THR A 330 -24.21 -11.05 7.51
N GLN A 331 -24.98 -12.11 7.79
CA GLN A 331 -26.32 -11.98 8.39
C GLN A 331 -26.30 -11.78 9.90
N ASP A 332 -25.53 -12.59 10.64
CA ASP A 332 -25.61 -12.60 12.10
C ASP A 332 -24.91 -11.39 12.73
N ILE A 333 -23.81 -10.92 12.12
CA ILE A 333 -23.05 -9.75 12.54
C ILE A 333 -23.86 -8.44 12.54
N MET A 334 -24.95 -8.38 11.77
CA MET A 334 -25.88 -7.24 11.76
C MET A 334 -26.46 -6.96 13.16
N GLY A 335 -26.59 -7.99 14.01
CA GLY A 335 -27.05 -7.85 15.39
C GLY A 335 -26.13 -7.03 16.30
N LEU A 336 -24.87 -6.78 15.89
CA LEU A 336 -23.94 -5.92 16.62
C LEU A 336 -23.86 -4.49 16.07
N PHE A 337 -24.54 -4.16 14.96
CA PHE A 337 -24.39 -2.87 14.30
C PHE A 337 -24.72 -1.67 15.19
N ASP A 338 -25.76 -1.75 16.03
CA ASP A 338 -26.12 -0.64 16.92
C ASP A 338 -25.06 -0.39 18.00
N ARG A 339 -24.47 -1.46 18.57
CA ARG A 339 -23.36 -1.35 19.52
C ARG A 339 -22.12 -0.74 18.87
N ILE A 340 -21.76 -1.23 17.68
CA ILE A 340 -20.64 -0.70 16.90
C ILE A 340 -20.89 0.78 16.58
N LYS A 341 -22.05 1.13 16.03
CA LYS A 341 -22.46 2.51 15.70
C LYS A 341 -22.45 3.45 16.91
N ALA A 342 -22.79 2.97 18.10
CA ALA A 342 -22.71 3.74 19.34
C ALA A 342 -21.26 4.18 19.67
N THR A 343 -20.24 3.36 19.38
CA THR A 343 -18.82 3.72 19.61
C THR A 343 -18.36 4.90 18.74
N TRP A 344 -18.84 4.99 17.49
CA TRP A 344 -18.60 6.13 16.58
C TRP A 344 -19.39 7.38 17.01
N THR A 345 -20.67 7.18 17.31
CA THR A 345 -21.61 8.25 17.69
C THR A 345 -21.15 8.98 18.95
N ARG A 346 -20.60 8.26 19.95
CA ARG A 346 -20.09 8.83 21.21
C ARG A 346 -18.97 9.86 21.00
N LYS A 347 -18.23 9.81 19.87
CA LYS A 347 -17.15 10.74 19.54
C LYS A 347 -17.53 11.78 18.48
N GLY A 348 -18.75 11.71 17.92
CA GLY A 348 -19.18 12.57 16.81
C GLY A 348 -18.41 12.33 15.51
N ILE A 349 -17.93 11.10 15.31
CA ILE A 349 -17.19 10.66 14.12
C ILE A 349 -18.17 9.94 13.19
N THR A 350 -18.16 10.25 11.90
CA THR A 350 -18.93 9.53 10.89
C THR A 350 -18.47 8.07 10.86
N GLN A 351 -19.38 7.11 10.99
CA GLN A 351 -19.02 5.69 10.97
C GLN A 351 -18.40 5.29 9.62
N LYS A 352 -17.44 4.35 9.65
CA LYS A 352 -16.94 3.68 8.46
C LYS A 352 -16.80 2.18 8.68
N MET A 353 -16.83 1.43 7.59
CA MET A 353 -16.58 -0.01 7.55
C MET A 353 -15.51 -0.33 6.49
N HIS A 354 -14.93 -1.52 6.57
CA HIS A 354 -14.03 -2.07 5.56
C HIS A 354 -14.69 -3.26 4.86
N TYR A 355 -14.37 -3.46 3.59
CA TYR A 355 -14.89 -4.56 2.79
C TYR A 355 -13.87 -5.09 1.77
N SER A 356 -13.64 -6.39 1.83
CA SER A 356 -12.91 -7.19 0.84
C SER A 356 -13.55 -8.58 0.70
N GLU A 357 -13.07 -9.34 -0.28
CA GLU A 357 -13.46 -10.72 -0.54
C GLU A 357 -12.17 -11.57 -0.64
N PRO A 358 -12.19 -12.85 -0.24
CA PRO A 358 -11.05 -13.76 -0.44
C PRO A 358 -10.80 -14.02 -1.93
N THR A 359 -9.59 -14.43 -2.30
CA THR A 359 -9.37 -14.95 -3.66
C THR A 359 -10.25 -16.18 -3.93
N PRO A 360 -10.80 -16.36 -5.15
CA PRO A 360 -11.74 -17.45 -5.44
C PRO A 360 -11.23 -18.89 -5.21
N SER A 361 -9.91 -19.08 -5.15
CA SER A 361 -9.24 -20.36 -4.89
C SER A 361 -8.99 -20.64 -3.40
N ALA A 362 -9.27 -19.70 -2.49
CA ALA A 362 -8.96 -19.82 -1.08
C ALA A 362 -9.94 -20.73 -0.32
N ILE A 363 -9.42 -21.78 0.32
CA ILE A 363 -10.22 -22.76 1.07
C ILE A 363 -9.96 -22.61 2.58
N THR A 364 -8.69 -22.63 3.01
CA THR A 364 -8.32 -22.55 4.44
C THR A 364 -8.32 -21.11 4.95
N ASN A 365 -8.51 -20.90 6.26
CA ASN A 365 -8.53 -19.57 6.86
C ASN A 365 -7.26 -18.74 6.53
N ARG A 366 -6.09 -19.38 6.48
CA ARG A 366 -4.83 -18.73 6.10
C ARG A 366 -4.79 -18.30 4.62
N GLN A 367 -5.33 -19.10 3.70
CA GLN A 367 -5.47 -18.71 2.30
C GLN A 367 -6.49 -17.57 2.12
N ARG A 368 -7.57 -17.60 2.90
CA ARG A 368 -8.69 -16.66 2.77
C ARG A 368 -8.30 -15.22 3.08
N ARG A 369 -7.29 -14.99 3.92
CA ARG A 369 -6.69 -13.66 4.21
C ARG A 369 -6.26 -12.88 2.98
N LYS A 370 -5.93 -13.59 1.90
CA LYS A 370 -5.48 -12.95 0.66
C LYS A 370 -6.67 -12.25 0.00
N HIS A 371 -6.65 -10.92 0.04
CA HIS A 371 -7.62 -10.08 -0.65
C HIS A 371 -7.66 -10.35 -2.16
N SER A 372 -8.88 -10.45 -2.69
CA SER A 372 -9.19 -10.48 -4.11
C SER A 372 -8.71 -9.23 -4.86
N ASP A 373 -8.49 -9.35 -6.17
CA ASP A 373 -8.17 -8.21 -7.02
C ASP A 373 -9.32 -7.19 -7.08
N ARG A 374 -10.57 -7.69 -7.07
CA ARG A 374 -11.82 -6.91 -7.02
C ARG A 374 -12.88 -7.67 -6.23
N VAL A 375 -13.72 -6.90 -5.55
CA VAL A 375 -14.94 -7.37 -4.88
C VAL A 375 -16.11 -7.43 -5.86
N SER A 376 -17.06 -8.33 -5.59
CA SER A 376 -18.22 -8.63 -6.43
C SER A 376 -19.54 -8.08 -5.89
N THR A 377 -19.64 -7.76 -4.60
CA THR A 377 -20.90 -7.28 -3.99
C THR A 377 -20.69 -6.15 -2.96
N LEU A 378 -21.78 -5.69 -2.33
CA LEU A 378 -21.78 -4.75 -1.22
C LEU A 378 -22.20 -5.46 0.07
N PRO A 379 -21.61 -5.14 1.24
CA PRO A 379 -22.05 -5.67 2.52
C PRO A 379 -23.40 -5.07 2.93
N PRO A 380 -24.18 -5.73 3.82
CA PRO A 380 -25.53 -5.32 4.23
C PRO A 380 -25.53 -4.15 5.23
N CYS A 381 -24.75 -3.09 4.95
CA CYS A 381 -24.55 -1.93 5.81
C CYS A 381 -25.58 -0.81 5.56
N ASP A 382 -25.52 0.29 6.31
CA ASP A 382 -26.37 1.46 6.07
C ASP A 382 -26.07 2.05 4.67
N PRO A 383 -27.08 2.38 3.83
CA PRO A 383 -26.86 2.99 2.51
C PRO A 383 -26.07 4.32 2.53
N THR A 384 -25.90 4.96 3.69
CA THR A 384 -25.10 6.18 3.86
C THR A 384 -23.67 5.93 4.37
N MET A 385 -23.25 4.68 4.53
CA MET A 385 -21.96 4.30 5.12
C MET A 385 -20.76 4.78 4.30
N ASP A 386 -19.69 5.24 4.97
CA ASP A 386 -18.39 5.39 4.32
C ASP A 386 -17.69 4.02 4.29
N LEU A 387 -17.54 3.45 3.10
CA LEU A 387 -17.04 2.09 2.89
C LEU A 387 -15.67 2.12 2.18
N MET A 388 -14.65 1.59 2.85
CA MET A 388 -13.32 1.37 2.26
C MET A 388 -13.30 0.00 1.57
N ILE A 389 -12.90 -0.03 0.30
CA ILE A 389 -12.73 -1.26 -0.47
C ILE A 389 -11.26 -1.67 -0.41
N GLU A 390 -11.01 -2.82 0.21
CA GLU A 390 -9.67 -3.36 0.53
C GLU A 390 -9.26 -4.41 -0.52
N ALA A 391 -9.21 -4.02 -1.79
CA ALA A 391 -8.87 -4.91 -2.91
C ALA A 391 -7.50 -4.59 -3.53
N LYS A 392 -6.94 -5.51 -4.33
CA LYS A 392 -5.61 -5.27 -4.95
C LYS A 392 -5.65 -4.25 -6.09
N ASP A 393 -6.66 -4.25 -6.96
CA ASP A 393 -6.79 -3.29 -8.08
C ASP A 393 -7.22 -1.86 -7.64
N LYS A 394 -7.29 -1.60 -6.33
CA LYS A 394 -7.57 -0.28 -5.73
C LYS A 394 -8.81 0.41 -6.32
N GLU A 395 -8.64 1.47 -7.12
CA GLU A 395 -9.76 2.23 -7.69
C GLU A 395 -10.59 1.43 -8.69
N GLN A 396 -10.04 0.41 -9.35
CA GLN A 396 -10.80 -0.41 -10.30
C GLN A 396 -11.82 -1.32 -9.59
N ALA A 397 -11.55 -1.74 -8.35
CA ALA A 397 -12.52 -2.48 -7.54
C ALA A 397 -13.72 -1.59 -7.15
N VAL A 398 -13.48 -0.29 -6.89
CA VAL A 398 -14.54 0.70 -6.70
C VAL A 398 -15.34 0.88 -7.98
N PHE A 399 -14.68 0.98 -9.14
CA PHE A 399 -15.33 1.06 -10.45
C PHE A 399 -16.16 -0.18 -10.81
N GLU A 400 -15.70 -1.39 -10.45
CA GLU A 400 -16.43 -2.64 -10.64
C GLU A 400 -17.78 -2.60 -9.90
N LEU A 401 -17.78 -2.20 -8.62
CA LEU A 401 -19.00 -2.02 -7.83
C LEU A 401 -19.91 -0.93 -8.41
N MET A 402 -19.33 0.21 -8.80
CA MET A 402 -20.07 1.32 -9.40
C MET A 402 -20.82 0.86 -10.65
N ARG A 403 -20.18 0.11 -11.56
CA ARG A 403 -20.83 -0.44 -12.76
C ARG A 403 -21.85 -1.52 -12.43
N THR A 404 -21.49 -2.49 -11.60
CA THR A 404 -22.31 -3.66 -11.26
C THR A 404 -23.66 -3.24 -10.67
N PHE A 405 -23.64 -2.29 -9.75
CA PHE A 405 -24.85 -1.81 -9.06
C PHE A 405 -25.38 -0.47 -9.56
N LYS A 406 -24.80 0.09 -10.64
CA LYS A 406 -25.13 1.41 -11.21
C LYS A 406 -25.15 2.53 -10.16
N LEU A 407 -24.12 2.53 -9.31
CA LEU A 407 -23.97 3.51 -8.23
C LEU A 407 -23.74 4.93 -8.80
N PRO A 408 -23.98 6.00 -8.02
CA PRO A 408 -23.73 7.36 -8.48
C PRO A 408 -22.31 7.53 -9.04
N GLY A 409 -22.18 8.03 -10.26
CA GLY A 409 -20.89 8.25 -10.92
C GLY A 409 -20.38 7.09 -11.79
N HIS A 410 -21.11 5.97 -11.92
CA HIS A 410 -20.73 4.85 -12.80
C HIS A 410 -20.59 5.25 -14.28
N GLU A 411 -21.25 6.34 -14.67
CA GLU A 411 -21.18 6.98 -15.98
C GLU A 411 -19.93 7.87 -16.20
N LEU A 412 -19.14 8.12 -15.16
CA LEU A 412 -18.00 9.04 -15.21
C LEU A 412 -16.72 8.43 -15.82
N PHE A 413 -16.67 7.13 -16.09
CA PHE A 413 -15.49 6.43 -16.61
C PHE A 413 -15.80 5.39 -17.70
N ASN A 414 -14.93 5.37 -18.71
CA ASN A 414 -15.03 4.51 -19.88
C ASN A 414 -13.89 3.49 -19.96
N ASP A 415 -14.10 2.49 -20.80
CA ASP A 415 -13.12 1.44 -21.05
C ASP A 415 -11.87 2.00 -21.75
N MET A 416 -10.72 1.62 -21.21
CA MET A 416 -9.43 1.80 -21.86
C MET A 416 -9.37 1.00 -23.16
N ILE A 417 -8.70 1.57 -24.15
CA ILE A 417 -8.25 0.82 -25.32
C ILE A 417 -6.86 0.25 -24.97
N PRO A 418 -6.59 -1.05 -25.18
CA PRO A 418 -5.33 -1.68 -24.80
C PRO A 418 -4.11 -0.88 -25.25
N HIS A 419 -3.26 -0.50 -24.30
CA HIS A 419 -2.01 0.23 -24.50
C HIS A 419 -2.13 1.65 -25.09
N VAL A 420 -3.33 2.24 -25.10
CA VAL A 420 -3.58 3.59 -25.64
C VAL A 420 -3.91 4.55 -24.49
N ARG A 421 -2.97 5.47 -24.23
CA ARG A 421 -3.15 6.61 -23.34
C ARG A 421 -3.06 7.91 -24.14
N THR A 422 -4.18 8.62 -24.25
CA THR A 422 -4.26 9.93 -24.91
C THR A 422 -4.00 11.10 -23.95
N ASP A 423 -3.86 10.79 -22.66
CA ASP A 423 -3.63 11.70 -21.54
C ASP A 423 -2.16 11.74 -21.09
N GLU A 424 -1.23 11.25 -21.91
CA GLU A 424 0.21 11.26 -21.63
C GLU A 424 1.00 12.01 -22.71
N ASN A 425 2.03 12.74 -22.28
CA ASN A 425 3.04 13.28 -23.18
C ASN A 425 3.99 12.15 -23.61
N LYS A 426 4.16 11.97 -24.94
CA LYS A 426 5.05 10.95 -25.51
C LYS A 426 6.49 11.15 -25.01
N PRO A 427 7.16 10.13 -24.44
CA PRO A 427 8.54 10.27 -23.97
C PRO A 427 9.49 10.65 -25.11
N PHE A 428 10.07 11.84 -25.03
CA PHE A 428 11.07 12.28 -26.00
C PHE A 428 12.30 11.38 -25.96
N LYS A 429 12.69 10.87 -27.13
CA LYS A 429 13.91 10.10 -27.31
C LYS A 429 14.83 10.89 -28.24
N PRO A 430 15.86 11.59 -27.72
CA PRO A 430 16.78 12.33 -28.56
C PRO A 430 17.45 11.39 -29.58
N PRO A 431 17.76 11.87 -30.80
CA PRO A 431 18.41 11.08 -31.82
C PRO A 431 19.74 10.54 -31.29
N ARG A 432 20.04 9.28 -31.64
CA ARG A 432 21.33 8.68 -31.28
C ARG A 432 22.43 9.37 -32.08
N LYS A 433 23.40 10.00 -31.39
CA LYS A 433 24.63 10.52 -32.01
C LYS A 433 25.23 9.44 -32.91
N SER A 434 25.24 9.68 -34.22
CA SER A 434 25.79 8.71 -35.16
C SER A 434 27.31 8.71 -35.04
N THR A 435 27.91 7.57 -34.76
CA THR A 435 29.38 7.40 -34.75
C THR A 435 29.93 7.23 -36.17
N LYS A 436 29.45 8.04 -37.13
CA LYS A 436 30.13 8.19 -38.42
C LYS A 436 31.28 9.18 -38.25
N LYS A 437 32.50 8.70 -38.47
CA LYS A 437 33.63 9.56 -38.87
C LYS A 437 33.25 10.25 -40.18
N ASN A 438 32.79 11.48 -40.08
CA ASN A 438 33.01 12.61 -40.99
C ASN A 438 32.36 13.84 -40.32
N GLY A 439 33.03 14.99 -40.37
CA GLY A 439 32.82 16.05 -39.39
C GLY A 439 31.50 16.82 -39.54
N GLY A 440 31.15 17.53 -38.47
CA GLY A 440 30.68 18.91 -38.62
C GLY A 440 29.19 19.22 -38.49
N PHE A 441 28.31 18.27 -38.16
CA PHE A 441 26.92 18.61 -37.82
C PHE A 441 26.42 17.84 -36.59
N VAL A 442 26.33 18.57 -35.47
CA VAL A 442 25.50 18.16 -34.34
C VAL A 442 24.19 18.91 -34.49
N ASP A 443 23.13 18.19 -34.83
CA ASP A 443 21.77 18.71 -34.80
C ASP A 443 21.37 18.99 -33.35
N LEU A 444 21.62 20.21 -32.89
CA LEU A 444 21.27 20.68 -31.55
C LEU A 444 19.75 20.84 -31.39
N GLU A 445 19.04 21.13 -32.48
CA GLU A 445 17.61 21.38 -32.51
C GLU A 445 16.83 20.06 -32.31
N GLY A 446 17.23 19.00 -33.02
CA GLY A 446 16.75 17.64 -32.80
C GLY A 446 17.09 17.04 -31.43
N HIS A 447 17.93 17.70 -30.62
CA HIS A 447 18.19 17.33 -29.22
C HIS A 447 17.29 18.06 -28.20
N VAL A 448 16.52 19.08 -28.62
CA VAL A 448 15.54 19.77 -27.77
C VAL A 448 14.25 18.92 -27.69
N PRO A 449 13.72 18.65 -26.48
CA PRO A 449 12.42 17.99 -26.36
C PRO A 449 11.31 18.85 -27.00
N PRO A 450 10.37 18.25 -27.78
CA PRO A 450 9.21 18.98 -28.27
C PRO A 450 8.35 19.46 -27.10
N ALA A 451 7.64 20.56 -27.30
CA ALA A 451 6.70 21.08 -26.31
C ALA A 451 5.67 19.99 -25.90
N PRO A 452 5.32 19.88 -24.61
CA PRO A 452 4.24 19.00 -24.17
C PRO A 452 2.93 19.27 -24.92
N THR A 453 2.31 18.22 -25.45
CA THR A 453 1.02 18.30 -26.15
C THR A 453 -0.17 18.23 -25.20
N VAL A 454 0.03 17.71 -23.99
CA VAL A 454 -0.96 17.56 -22.93
C VAL A 454 -0.55 18.45 -21.74
N PRO A 455 -1.38 19.45 -21.34
CA PRO A 455 -1.11 20.28 -20.16
C PRO A 455 -0.99 19.45 -18.88
N GLU A 456 -0.10 19.85 -17.96
CA GLU A 456 0.31 19.07 -16.78
C GLU A 456 -0.86 18.73 -15.84
N GLU A 457 -1.83 19.63 -15.75
CA GLU A 457 -3.07 19.50 -14.97
C GLU A 457 -4.01 18.41 -15.51
N VAL A 458 -3.94 18.07 -16.81
CA VAL A 458 -4.73 16.99 -17.42
C VAL A 458 -3.91 15.74 -17.79
N VAL A 459 -2.58 15.77 -17.66
CA VAL A 459 -1.74 14.56 -17.78
C VAL A 459 -2.17 13.51 -16.75
N GLY A 460 -2.42 12.28 -17.16
CA GLY A 460 -2.82 11.19 -16.26
C GLY A 460 -4.29 11.20 -15.86
N MET A 461 -5.11 12.12 -16.40
CA MET A 461 -6.51 12.31 -15.99
C MET A 461 -7.53 11.56 -16.87
N GLY A 462 -7.11 10.59 -17.70
CA GLY A 462 -8.02 9.77 -18.52
C GLY A 462 -8.50 10.39 -19.83
N GLY A 463 -8.02 11.60 -20.16
CA GLY A 463 -8.33 12.29 -21.41
C GLY A 463 -9.78 12.77 -21.50
N PRO A 464 -10.19 13.34 -22.66
CA PRO A 464 -11.57 13.81 -22.86
C PRO A 464 -12.58 12.65 -22.78
N GLU A 465 -12.20 11.49 -23.30
CA GLU A 465 -12.99 10.26 -23.34
C GLU A 465 -13.10 9.53 -22.00
N ARG A 466 -12.40 9.99 -20.95
CA ARG A 466 -12.44 9.42 -19.60
C ARG A 466 -12.10 7.92 -19.54
N ARG A 467 -11.13 7.49 -20.35
CA ARG A 467 -10.76 6.07 -20.53
C ARG A 467 -9.76 5.64 -19.46
N VAL A 468 -10.28 5.09 -18.37
CA VAL A 468 -9.51 4.75 -17.15
C VAL A 468 -9.84 3.39 -16.55
N TYR A 469 -10.82 2.66 -17.10
CA TYR A 469 -11.20 1.33 -16.61
C TYR A 469 -10.67 0.21 -17.50
N TRP A 470 -10.23 -0.90 -16.90
CA TRP A 470 -9.96 -2.16 -17.60
C TRP A 470 -10.69 -3.32 -16.93
N PRO A 471 -11.06 -4.38 -17.68
CA PRO A 471 -11.59 -5.62 -17.10
C PRO A 471 -10.60 -6.26 -16.10
N PRO A 472 -11.09 -7.14 -15.20
CA PRO A 472 -10.21 -7.92 -14.31
C PRO A 472 -9.10 -8.63 -15.09
N THR A 473 -7.93 -8.80 -14.46
CA THR A 473 -6.69 -9.39 -15.03
C THR A 473 -6.01 -8.59 -16.16
N MET A 474 -6.60 -7.49 -16.65
CA MET A 474 -6.10 -6.74 -17.82
C MET A 474 -5.19 -5.53 -17.47
N GLU A 475 -4.52 -5.52 -16.31
CA GLU A 475 -3.62 -4.42 -15.87
C GLU A 475 -2.55 -4.07 -16.93
N GLU A 476 -2.08 -5.07 -17.67
CA GLU A 476 -1.13 -4.92 -18.78
C GLU A 476 -1.60 -3.98 -19.90
N TRP A 477 -2.89 -3.64 -19.96
CA TRP A 477 -3.41 -2.63 -20.88
C TRP A 477 -2.85 -1.25 -20.59
N LEU A 478 -2.40 -0.95 -19.37
CA LEU A 478 -1.80 0.34 -19.01
C LEU A 478 -0.53 0.64 -19.81
N ARG A 479 0.31 -0.36 -20.11
CA ARG A 479 1.58 -0.19 -20.86
C ARG A 479 1.97 -1.46 -21.64
N PRO A 480 2.43 -1.36 -22.91
CA PRO A 480 2.98 -2.51 -23.63
C PRO A 480 4.09 -3.20 -22.85
N LYS A 481 4.08 -4.54 -22.84
CA LYS A 481 5.17 -5.36 -22.28
C LYS A 481 6.49 -4.93 -22.94
N LYS A 482 7.50 -4.57 -22.12
CA LYS A 482 8.80 -4.11 -22.62
C LYS A 482 9.45 -5.25 -23.43
N VAL A 483 9.64 -5.04 -24.73
CA VAL A 483 10.32 -6.02 -25.59
C VAL A 483 11.77 -6.21 -25.13
N ILE A 484 12.03 -7.30 -24.41
CA ILE A 484 13.37 -7.72 -24.00
C ILE A 484 14.08 -8.23 -25.24
N ARG A 485 14.81 -7.36 -25.93
CA ARG A 485 15.79 -7.78 -26.92
C ARG A 485 16.95 -8.45 -26.18
N THR A 486 16.93 -9.77 -26.11
CA THR A 486 18.12 -10.57 -25.80
C THR A 486 19.25 -10.09 -26.73
N LYS A 487 20.40 -9.73 -26.16
CA LYS A 487 21.58 -9.46 -26.97
C LYS A 487 21.91 -10.77 -27.69
N ALA A 488 21.88 -10.74 -29.02
CA ALA A 488 22.36 -11.85 -29.83
C ALA A 488 23.75 -12.27 -29.32
N ALA A 489 23.94 -13.57 -29.10
CA ALA A 489 25.21 -14.10 -28.60
C ALA A 489 26.35 -13.56 -29.47
N GLN A 490 27.40 -13.03 -28.84
CA GLN A 490 28.55 -12.54 -29.59
C GLN A 490 29.12 -13.69 -30.41
N SER A 491 29.07 -13.56 -31.74
CA SER A 491 29.66 -14.54 -32.64
C SER A 491 31.13 -14.76 -32.26
N PRO A 492 31.64 -16.01 -32.25
CA PRO A 492 33.00 -16.27 -31.79
C PRO A 492 34.02 -15.39 -32.53
N ARG A 493 34.88 -14.70 -31.77
CA ARG A 493 36.00 -13.95 -32.34
C ARG A 493 36.85 -14.91 -33.18
N ARG A 494 36.89 -14.71 -34.51
CA ARG A 494 37.88 -15.36 -35.37
C ARG A 494 39.29 -15.07 -34.81
N PRO A 495 40.17 -16.07 -34.68
CA PRO A 495 41.53 -15.84 -34.24
C PRO A 495 42.28 -14.95 -35.24
N ARG A 496 43.09 -14.04 -34.71
CA ARG A 496 43.83 -13.04 -35.49
C ARG A 496 45.00 -13.74 -36.18
N GLN A 497 44.92 -13.94 -37.49
CA GLN A 497 46.04 -14.49 -38.27
C GLN A 497 47.26 -13.56 -38.16
N THR A 498 48.38 -14.10 -37.70
CA THR A 498 49.69 -13.46 -37.71
C THR A 498 50.26 -13.48 -39.14
N LYS A 499 50.40 -12.30 -39.76
CA LYS A 499 51.23 -12.16 -40.96
C LYS A 499 52.68 -11.87 -40.55
N LYS A 500 53.59 -12.77 -40.90
CA LYS A 500 55.02 -12.48 -41.06
C LYS A 500 55.26 -11.93 -42.48
N VAL A 501 55.88 -10.76 -42.57
CA VAL A 501 56.89 -10.33 -43.58
C VAL A 501 57.65 -9.20 -42.86
N ASP A 502 58.86 -9.38 -42.33
CA ASP A 502 60.19 -9.41 -42.97
C ASP A 502 60.84 -7.99 -43.07
N SER A 503 62.13 -7.97 -43.34
CA SER A 503 63.17 -7.10 -42.75
C SER A 503 63.46 -5.75 -43.43
N GLY A 504 64.13 -4.87 -42.67
CA GLY A 504 64.71 -3.58 -43.11
C GLY A 504 65.52 -2.94 -41.97
N VAL A 505 66.69 -2.37 -42.25
CA VAL A 505 67.76 -2.01 -41.29
C VAL A 505 68.00 -0.50 -41.25
N GLU A 506 68.40 0.03 -40.07
CA GLU A 506 69.35 1.14 -39.77
C GLU A 506 69.01 1.65 -38.34
N GLU A 507 69.84 1.59 -37.29
CA GLU A 507 71.26 1.95 -37.04
C GLU A 507 71.38 3.26 -36.20
N SER A 508 72.32 3.25 -35.25
CA SER A 508 72.72 4.29 -34.28
C SER A 508 71.88 4.42 -32.97
N LEU A 509 72.45 4.71 -31.79
CA LEU A 509 73.87 4.64 -31.35
C LEU A 509 73.99 4.46 -29.80
N GLU A 510 75.24 4.31 -29.36
CA GLU A 510 75.85 4.14 -28.01
C GLU A 510 75.50 5.16 -26.90
N GLN A 511 75.55 4.74 -25.62
CA GLN A 511 76.77 4.88 -24.77
C GLN A 511 76.71 4.10 -23.43
N ASP A 512 77.82 3.45 -23.07
CA ASP A 512 78.03 2.64 -21.85
C ASP A 512 78.69 3.41 -20.70
N GLY A 513 78.58 2.87 -19.47
CA GLY A 513 79.30 3.34 -18.28
C GLY A 513 79.19 2.39 -17.08
N GLU A 514 80.22 1.57 -16.86
CA GLU A 514 80.43 0.67 -15.70
C GLU A 514 80.55 1.43 -14.34
N VAL A 515 80.55 0.82 -13.13
CA VAL A 515 81.24 -0.41 -12.68
C VAL A 515 80.66 -1.02 -11.37
N ALA A 516 80.72 -2.36 -11.25
CA ALA A 516 80.93 -3.21 -10.04
C ALA A 516 79.96 -3.11 -8.81
N SER A 517 79.67 -4.17 -8.02
CA SER A 517 80.19 -5.55 -7.94
C SER A 517 79.16 -6.60 -7.44
N THR A 518 79.53 -7.87 -7.65
CA THR A 518 79.04 -9.19 -7.12
C THR A 518 78.55 -9.24 -5.65
N ALA A 519 77.73 -10.22 -5.18
CA ALA A 519 77.42 -11.57 -5.67
C ALA A 519 76.18 -12.24 -5.00
N LEU A 520 75.54 -13.22 -5.69
CA LEU A 520 74.90 -14.50 -5.25
C LEU A 520 73.96 -14.53 -4.01
N THR A 521 72.90 -15.36 -3.87
CA THR A 521 72.15 -16.37 -4.67
C THR A 521 70.85 -16.69 -3.90
N THR A 522 69.73 -17.09 -4.53
CA THR A 522 69.21 -18.49 -4.60
C THR A 522 67.78 -18.52 -5.21
N PRO A 523 67.23 -19.66 -5.66
CA PRO A 523 66.27 -19.68 -6.79
C PRO A 523 64.80 -20.03 -6.47
N ALA A 524 63.97 -19.84 -7.52
CA ALA A 524 62.66 -20.43 -7.86
C ALA A 524 62.19 -21.67 -7.05
N SER A 525 60.89 -21.82 -6.75
CA SER A 525 59.87 -22.19 -7.77
C SER A 525 58.43 -22.32 -7.22
N THR A 526 57.46 -22.28 -8.14
CA THR A 526 55.99 -22.45 -8.06
C THR A 526 55.52 -23.89 -7.72
N PRO A 527 54.20 -24.23 -7.61
CA PRO A 527 52.95 -23.43 -7.49
C PRO A 527 51.85 -23.96 -6.50
N ALA A 528 50.68 -23.28 -6.50
CA ALA A 528 49.31 -23.84 -6.46
C ALA A 528 48.51 -24.02 -5.13
N SER A 529 47.61 -23.05 -4.88
CA SER A 529 46.14 -23.21 -4.70
C SER A 529 45.55 -24.23 -3.69
N LYS A 530 44.79 -23.71 -2.68
CA LYS A 530 43.39 -24.11 -2.40
C LYS A 530 42.67 -23.17 -1.40
N THR A 531 41.34 -23.25 -1.37
CA THR A 531 40.33 -22.46 -0.62
C THR A 531 40.38 -22.58 0.92
N PRO A 532 39.94 -21.54 1.68
CA PRO A 532 39.71 -21.64 3.13
C PRO A 532 38.26 -22.04 3.50
N GLN A 533 38.12 -22.84 4.55
CA GLN A 533 36.83 -23.28 5.13
C GLN A 533 36.41 -22.46 6.37
N ARG A 534 35.10 -22.54 6.66
CA ARG A 534 34.38 -22.00 7.82
C ARG A 534 34.76 -22.73 9.12
N ILE A 535 35.09 -22.00 10.18
CA ILE A 535 35.38 -22.55 11.53
C ILE A 535 34.15 -22.42 12.43
N GLN A 536 33.77 -23.52 13.10
CA GLN A 536 32.75 -23.55 14.17
C GLN A 536 33.35 -23.12 15.52
N ARG A 537 32.55 -22.51 16.39
CA ARG A 537 32.89 -22.26 17.80
C ARG A 537 32.11 -23.16 18.73
N THR A 538 32.79 -23.67 19.76
CA THR A 538 32.28 -24.60 20.77
C THR A 538 31.68 -23.88 21.98
N SER A 539 30.89 -24.63 22.75
CA SER A 539 30.18 -24.17 23.95
C SER A 539 31.03 -24.21 25.22
N SER A 540 30.74 -23.34 26.19
CA SER A 540 31.14 -23.49 27.60
C SER A 540 30.20 -22.69 28.51
N VAL A 541 29.85 -23.28 29.66
CA VAL A 541 28.86 -22.75 30.61
C VAL A 541 29.53 -21.97 31.74
N LYS A 542 28.91 -20.89 32.22
CA LYS A 542 28.94 -20.58 33.65
C LYS A 542 27.66 -19.90 34.14
N LYS A 543 27.15 -20.44 35.24
CA LYS A 543 25.88 -20.12 35.91
C LYS A 543 26.18 -19.22 37.11
N MET A 544 25.37 -18.19 37.35
CA MET A 544 25.36 -17.51 38.64
C MET A 544 23.92 -17.17 39.04
N MET A 545 23.49 -17.72 40.18
CA MET A 545 22.21 -17.41 40.82
C MET A 545 22.42 -16.30 41.84
N MET A 546 21.45 -15.42 42.02
CA MET A 546 21.20 -14.79 43.31
C MET A 546 19.72 -14.92 43.68
N LEU A 547 19.47 -14.95 44.98
CA LEU A 547 18.19 -15.30 45.59
C LEU A 547 17.30 -14.07 45.80
N CYS A 548 16.00 -14.35 45.93
CA CYS A 548 14.95 -13.46 46.41
C CYS A 548 15.24 -12.93 47.84
N PRO A 549 14.55 -11.87 48.30
CA PRO A 549 13.41 -12.17 49.16
C PRO A 549 12.13 -11.32 48.91
N LYS A 550 11.00 -11.94 49.27
CA LYS A 550 9.66 -11.33 49.39
C LYS A 550 9.60 -10.36 50.59
N LEU A 551 8.59 -9.50 50.67
CA LEU A 551 7.63 -9.37 51.80
C LEU A 551 6.63 -8.20 51.64
N LEU A 552 5.36 -8.45 52.06
CA LEU A 552 4.31 -7.52 52.58
C LEU A 552 3.83 -6.35 51.67
N SER A 553 2.54 -6.04 51.43
CA SER A 553 1.22 -6.18 52.10
C SER A 553 0.74 -5.01 53.00
N SER A 554 -0.11 -4.16 52.43
CA SER A 554 -1.16 -3.27 53.02
C SER A 554 -1.83 -2.57 51.82
N ARG A 555 -3.15 -2.38 51.64
CA ARG A 555 -4.36 -2.14 52.46
C ARG A 555 -4.44 -0.77 53.16
N ASP A 556 -5.65 -0.21 53.05
CA ASP A 556 -6.23 0.98 53.73
C ASP A 556 -5.75 2.37 53.22
N LEU A 557 -6.56 3.45 53.20
CA LEU A 557 -8.03 3.69 53.30
C LEU A 557 -8.33 5.18 52.94
N GLY A 558 -9.58 5.51 52.54
CA GLY A 558 -10.15 6.88 52.51
C GLY A 558 -9.82 7.73 51.25
N ALA A 559 -10.72 8.34 50.48
CA ALA A 559 -12.02 9.05 50.69
C ALA A 559 -11.91 10.56 50.98
N LEU A 560 -12.49 11.41 50.08
CA LEU A 560 -13.40 12.57 50.35
C LEU A 560 -13.40 13.64 49.22
N GLY A 561 -14.57 14.28 48.97
CA GLY A 561 -14.75 15.52 48.18
C GLY A 561 -14.75 15.34 46.64
N SER A 562 -15.81 15.50 45.84
CA SER A 562 -17.12 16.18 45.92
C SER A 562 -17.10 17.70 46.09
N VAL A 563 -17.11 18.43 44.97
CA VAL A 563 -17.64 19.81 44.83
C VAL A 563 -18.38 19.92 43.49
N GLU A 564 -19.69 20.19 43.54
CA GLU A 564 -20.47 20.69 42.40
C GLU A 564 -20.27 22.21 42.25
N VAL A 565 -20.29 22.72 41.02
CA VAL A 565 -20.74 24.09 40.74
C VAL A 565 -21.69 24.04 39.53
N VAL A 566 -22.79 24.78 39.65
CA VAL A 566 -23.98 24.74 38.79
C VAL A 566 -24.14 26.07 38.04
N GLU A 567 -24.86 26.02 36.90
CA GLU A 567 -25.34 27.16 36.09
C GLU A 567 -24.25 27.94 35.30
N ARG A 568 -24.55 28.56 34.14
CA ARG A 568 -25.86 28.99 33.62
C ARG A 568 -25.96 28.99 32.09
N SER A 569 -27.19 28.85 31.61
CA SER A 569 -27.64 28.93 30.20
C SER A 569 -27.41 30.27 29.50
N GLN A 570 -27.20 30.24 28.18
CA GLN A 570 -27.90 31.15 27.24
C GLN A 570 -28.26 30.40 25.95
N SER A 571 -29.55 30.46 25.57
CA SER A 571 -30.08 29.98 24.30
C SER A 571 -30.27 31.15 23.34
N VAL A 572 -29.93 30.95 22.06
CA VAL A 572 -30.17 31.94 21.00
C VAL A 572 -31.23 31.39 20.05
N THR A 573 -32.42 31.98 20.11
CA THR A 573 -33.55 31.67 19.24
C THR A 573 -33.39 32.37 17.90
N LEU A 574 -33.14 31.63 16.81
CA LEU A 574 -33.20 32.17 15.46
C LEU A 574 -34.60 32.02 14.87
N LYS A 575 -35.10 33.13 14.30
CA LYS A 575 -36.48 33.27 13.82
C LYS A 575 -36.68 32.52 12.50
N THR A 576 -37.82 31.85 12.39
CA THR A 576 -38.41 31.44 11.12
C THR A 576 -38.89 32.66 10.32
N ALA A 577 -38.76 32.59 9.00
CA ALA A 577 -39.40 33.52 8.06
C ALA A 577 -40.00 32.73 6.90
N ASN A 578 -41.33 32.57 6.92
CA ASN A 578 -42.12 32.11 5.78
C ASN A 578 -42.64 33.34 5.03
N LEU A 579 -42.50 33.37 3.70
CA LEU A 579 -43.32 34.22 2.83
C LEU A 579 -43.46 33.59 1.42
N TYR A 580 -44.70 33.21 1.06
CA TYR A 580 -45.36 33.31 -0.26
C TYR A 580 -44.68 32.74 -1.54
N ASP A 581 -45.38 32.18 -2.54
CA ASP A 581 -46.76 31.68 -2.70
C ASP A 581 -46.84 30.77 -3.96
N HIS A 582 -47.99 30.13 -4.21
CA HIS A 582 -48.27 29.17 -5.28
C HIS A 582 -48.62 29.79 -6.66
N THR A 583 -48.86 28.89 -7.63
CA THR A 583 -49.45 29.03 -8.99
C THR A 583 -48.45 29.29 -10.14
N SER A 584 -48.55 28.66 -11.33
CA SER A 584 -49.42 27.56 -11.80
C SER A 584 -48.88 26.82 -13.04
N ILE A 585 -49.02 25.49 -13.04
CA ILE A 585 -49.50 24.60 -14.14
C ILE A 585 -49.01 24.85 -15.59
N LYS A 586 -48.18 23.95 -16.16
CA LYS A 586 -48.59 22.82 -17.06
C LYS A 586 -47.39 22.00 -17.59
N PRO A 587 -47.50 20.67 -17.78
CA PRO A 587 -46.42 19.83 -18.33
C PRO A 587 -46.60 19.50 -19.82
N TYR A 588 -45.49 19.25 -20.52
CA TYR A 588 -45.47 18.51 -21.79
C TYR A 588 -44.33 17.48 -21.77
N CYS A 589 -44.67 16.21 -21.56
CA CYS A 589 -43.82 15.06 -21.89
C CYS A 589 -44.52 14.26 -22.98
N VAL A 590 -43.83 14.02 -24.09
CA VAL A 590 -44.29 13.12 -25.16
C VAL A 590 -43.65 11.75 -24.91
N LEU A 591 -44.45 10.77 -24.52
CA LEU A 591 -44.03 9.37 -24.39
C LEU A 591 -44.42 8.58 -25.64
N THR A 592 -43.59 7.59 -26.00
CA THR A 592 -43.73 6.82 -27.23
C THR A 592 -44.57 5.54 -27.02
N PRO A 593 -45.12 4.92 -28.08
CA PRO A 593 -46.10 3.84 -27.95
C PRO A 593 -45.65 2.59 -27.17
N LEU A 594 -44.34 2.35 -27.02
CA LEU A 594 -43.82 1.23 -26.22
C LEU A 594 -44.04 1.41 -24.71
N THR A 595 -44.09 2.65 -24.20
CA THR A 595 -44.19 2.89 -22.75
C THR A 595 -45.58 2.58 -22.20
N GLN A 596 -46.61 2.54 -23.04
CA GLN A 596 -48.00 2.29 -22.63
C GLN A 596 -48.31 0.80 -22.43
N LEU A 597 -47.61 -0.12 -23.13
CA LEU A 597 -47.84 -1.57 -22.96
C LEU A 597 -47.32 -2.10 -21.61
N CYS A 598 -46.20 -1.55 -21.10
CA CYS A 598 -45.62 -2.01 -19.84
C CYS A 598 -46.47 -1.62 -18.61
N ILE A 599 -47.22 -0.52 -18.67
CA ILE A 599 -48.05 -0.06 -17.54
C ILE A 599 -49.24 -0.99 -17.32
N ASN A 600 -49.86 -1.50 -18.39
CA ASN A 600 -50.99 -2.41 -18.29
C ASN A 600 -50.61 -3.81 -17.77
N ALA A 601 -49.33 -4.20 -17.86
CA ALA A 601 -48.81 -5.43 -17.25
C ALA A 601 -48.54 -5.32 -15.74
N ILE A 602 -48.49 -4.10 -15.19
CA ILE A 602 -48.14 -3.83 -13.78
C ILE A 602 -49.38 -3.71 -12.89
N LEU A 603 -50.56 -3.44 -13.45
CA LEU A 603 -51.79 -3.18 -12.69
C LEU A 603 -52.72 -4.40 -12.48
N GLY A 604 -52.38 -5.57 -13.04
CA GLY A 604 -52.97 -6.85 -12.61
C GLY A 604 -54.46 -7.07 -12.92
N GLU A 605 -55.06 -6.31 -13.85
CA GLU A 605 -56.43 -6.55 -14.30
C GLU A 605 -56.47 -7.59 -15.43
N VAL A 606 -57.17 -8.70 -15.18
CA VAL A 606 -57.43 -9.76 -16.17
C VAL A 606 -58.84 -9.55 -16.76
N PRO A 607 -58.99 -9.33 -18.07
CA PRO A 607 -60.26 -9.47 -18.76
C PRO A 607 -60.55 -10.96 -19.04
N GLU A 608 -61.80 -11.37 -18.85
CA GLU A 608 -62.27 -12.73 -19.17
C GLU A 608 -62.45 -12.98 -20.68
N VAL A 609 -62.53 -14.29 -21.00
CA VAL A 609 -62.85 -14.94 -22.31
C VAL A 609 -61.68 -15.10 -23.28
#